data_AF-A0AAW1AD47-F1
#
_entry.id   AF-A0AAW1AD47-F1
#
_cell.length_a   1.000
_cell.length_b   1.000
_cell.length_c   1.000
_cell.angle_alpha   90.00
_cell.angle_beta   90.00
_cell.angle_gamma   90.00
#
_symmetry.space_group_name_H-M   'P 1'
#
loop_
_entity.id
_entity.type
_entity.pdbx_description
1 polymer ?
#
loop_
_entity_poly.entity_id
_entity_poly.type
_entity_poly.pdbx_seq_one_letter_code
_entity_poly.pdbx_strand_id
1 'polypeptide(L)'
;MTLMPKESAKMIDFCSKNVSVEEEGIKNLAYMIFKALNDHKISVNNFSQCEFHPSFEDPKAVDWIFVLDTLNYSFWNKTNCPKWTVNGHTGYFALCAAIKRAINVS
;
A
#
# COMPACT_ATOMS: atom_id res chain seq x y z
N MET A 1 20.93 1.74 -18.55
CA MET A 1 19.58 1.46 -19.06
C MET A 1 18.69 1.24 -17.86
N THR A 2 17.59 1.99 -17.74
CA THR A 2 16.63 1.86 -16.63
C THR A 2 15.70 0.69 -16.92
N LEU A 3 15.59 -0.28 -16.00
CA LEU A 3 14.68 -1.41 -16.12
C LEU A 3 13.25 -0.98 -15.76
N MET A 4 12.27 -1.44 -16.53
CA MET A 4 10.86 -1.23 -16.18
C MET A 4 10.47 -2.08 -14.96
N PRO A 5 9.42 -1.75 -14.19
CA PRO A 5 9.10 -2.44 -12.94
C PRO A 5 9.05 -3.97 -13.04
N LYS A 6 8.49 -4.52 -14.13
CA LYS A 6 8.44 -5.97 -14.38
C LYS A 6 9.84 -6.59 -14.54
N GLU A 7 10.73 -5.92 -15.25
CA GLU A 7 12.09 -6.40 -15.50
C GLU A 7 12.96 -6.25 -14.25
N SER A 8 12.80 -5.14 -13.53
CA SER A 8 13.42 -4.92 -12.22
C SER A 8 13.02 -6.01 -11.23
N ALA A 9 11.73 -6.34 -11.13
CA ALA A 9 11.26 -7.41 -10.25
C ALA A 9 11.87 -8.78 -10.60
N LYS A 10 11.93 -9.13 -11.90
CA LYS A 10 12.60 -10.36 -12.36
C LYS A 10 14.09 -10.40 -11.99
N MET A 11 14.78 -9.28 -12.12
CA MET A 11 16.20 -9.18 -11.76
C MET A 11 16.40 -9.35 -10.25
N ILE A 12 15.53 -8.73 -9.43
CA ILE A 12 15.56 -8.87 -7.96
C ILE A 12 15.33 -10.33 -7.55
N ASP A 13 14.33 -10.99 -8.13
CA ASP A 13 14.05 -12.40 -7.86
C ASP A 13 15.24 -13.28 -8.25
N PHE A 14 15.78 -13.11 -9.46
CA PHE A 14 16.94 -13.86 -9.95
C PHE A 14 18.19 -13.69 -9.07
N CYS A 15 18.41 -12.50 -8.50
CA CYS A 15 19.58 -12.22 -7.65
C CYS A 15 19.36 -12.55 -6.16
N SER A 16 18.13 -12.84 -5.73
CA SER A 16 17.82 -13.12 -4.33
C SER A 16 18.41 -14.46 -3.88
N LYS A 17 19.06 -14.47 -2.71
CA LYS A 17 19.69 -15.68 -2.15
C LYS A 17 19.01 -16.22 -0.91
N ASN A 18 18.33 -15.35 -0.16
CA ASN A 18 17.77 -15.66 1.15
C ASN A 18 16.24 -15.73 1.14
N VAL A 19 15.63 -15.34 0.03
CA VAL A 19 14.18 -15.31 -0.17
C VAL A 19 13.88 -15.79 -1.58
N SER A 20 12.70 -16.36 -1.78
CA SER A 20 12.21 -16.85 -3.07
C SER A 20 10.73 -16.54 -3.21
N VAL A 21 10.26 -16.44 -4.45
CA VAL A 21 8.84 -16.30 -4.75
C VAL A 21 8.14 -17.66 -4.62
N GLU A 22 7.02 -17.68 -3.88
CA GLU A 22 6.16 -18.87 -3.72
C GLU A 22 5.01 -18.83 -4.74
N GLU A 23 5.23 -19.47 -5.89
CA GLU A 23 4.33 -19.44 -7.06
C GLU A 23 2.93 -19.99 -6.75
N GLU A 24 2.83 -21.06 -5.97
CA GLU A 24 1.53 -21.66 -5.65
C GLU A 24 0.77 -20.79 -4.66
N GLY A 25 1.48 -20.15 -3.73
CA GLY A 25 0.93 -19.12 -2.84
C GLY A 25 0.34 -17.95 -3.63
N ILE A 26 1.02 -17.47 -4.68
CA ILE A 26 0.53 -16.40 -5.54
C ILE A 26 -0.78 -16.82 -6.24
N LYS A 27 -0.82 -18.01 -6.84
CA LYS A 27 -2.04 -18.51 -7.52
C LYS A 27 -3.23 -18.62 -6.55
N ASN A 28 -2.99 -19.19 -5.37
CA ASN A 28 -4.01 -19.33 -4.35
C ASN A 28 -4.53 -17.97 -3.88
N LEU A 29 -3.63 -17.02 -3.64
CA LEU A 29 -4.00 -15.65 -3.29
C LEU A 29 -4.80 -14.97 -4.40
N ALA A 30 -4.38 -15.12 -5.67
CA ALA A 30 -5.11 -14.58 -6.81
C ALA A 30 -6.53 -15.13 -6.89
N TYR A 31 -6.72 -16.43 -6.69
CA TYR A 31 -8.04 -17.04 -6.65
C TYR A 31 -8.90 -16.53 -5.48
N MET A 32 -8.31 -16.34 -4.30
CA MET A 32 -8.99 -15.77 -3.14
C MET A 32 -9.47 -14.34 -3.41
N ILE A 33 -8.61 -13.49 -4.00
CA ILE A 33 -8.95 -12.11 -4.37
C ILE A 33 -10.07 -12.11 -5.42
N PHE A 34 -9.94 -12.93 -6.46
CA PHE A 34 -10.96 -13.05 -7.50
C PHE A 34 -12.33 -13.45 -6.92
N LYS A 35 -12.36 -14.47 -6.06
CA LYS A 35 -13.59 -14.88 -5.37
C LYS A 35 -14.16 -13.77 -4.50
N ALA A 36 -13.31 -13.06 -3.76
CA ALA A 36 -13.75 -11.96 -2.90
C ALA A 36 -14.32 -10.77 -3.70
N LEU A 37 -13.81 -10.50 -4.91
CA LEU A 37 -14.36 -9.51 -5.83
C LEU A 37 -15.74 -9.94 -6.35
N ASN A 38 -15.87 -11.19 -6.80
CA ASN A 38 -17.15 -11.74 -7.29
C ASN A 38 -18.21 -11.80 -6.18
N ASP A 39 -17.81 -12.13 -4.96
CA ASP A 39 -18.68 -12.14 -3.79
C ASP A 39 -18.96 -10.71 -3.25
N HIS A 40 -18.43 -9.66 -3.88
CA HIS A 40 -18.50 -8.26 -3.45
C HIS A 40 -18.01 -7.99 -2.01
N LYS A 41 -17.14 -8.86 -1.48
CA LYS A 41 -16.52 -8.71 -0.15
C LYS A 41 -15.39 -7.68 -0.17
N ILE A 42 -14.74 -7.51 -1.32
CA ILE A 42 -13.77 -6.45 -1.57
C ILE A 42 -14.19 -5.70 -2.82
N SER A 43 -13.94 -4.39 -2.85
CA SER A 43 -14.18 -3.55 -4.02
C SER A 43 -12.95 -2.73 -4.31
N VAL A 44 -12.64 -2.57 -5.60
CA VAL A 44 -11.57 -1.69 -6.07
C VAL A 44 -11.79 -0.23 -5.67
N ASN A 45 -13.04 0.15 -5.40
CA ASN A 45 -13.40 1.49 -4.95
C ASN A 45 -13.08 1.74 -3.48
N ASN A 46 -12.79 0.70 -2.67
CA ASN A 46 -12.52 0.85 -1.24
C ASN A 46 -11.30 1.74 -0.99
N PHE A 47 -10.29 1.69 -1.86
CA PHE A 47 -9.13 2.57 -1.74
C PHE A 47 -9.52 4.04 -1.89
N SER A 48 -10.38 4.38 -2.85
CA SER A 48 -10.83 5.76 -3.08
C SER A 48 -11.78 6.31 -2.02
N GLN A 49 -12.24 5.47 -1.07
CA GLN A 49 -13.15 5.87 0.00
C GLN A 49 -12.45 6.45 1.24
N CYS A 50 -11.12 6.32 1.33
CA CYS A 50 -10.36 6.95 2.42
C CYS A 50 -10.32 8.47 2.19
N GLU A 51 -10.89 9.25 3.11
CA GLU A 51 -10.92 10.72 3.02
C GLU A 51 -9.52 11.35 2.98
N PHE A 52 -8.51 10.61 3.43
CA PHE A 52 -7.12 11.05 3.46
C PHE A 52 -6.33 10.65 2.22
N HIS A 53 -6.91 10.01 1.21
CA HIS A 53 -6.22 9.73 -0.04
C HIS A 53 -6.29 10.93 -1.00
N PRO A 54 -5.38 11.00 -1.99
CA PRO A 54 -5.54 11.95 -3.08
C PRO A 54 -6.81 11.67 -3.87
N SER A 55 -7.42 12.74 -4.42
CA SER A 55 -8.40 12.55 -5.48
C SER A 55 -7.67 12.11 -6.76
N PHE A 56 -8.35 11.39 -7.65
CA PHE A 56 -7.70 10.88 -8.87
C PHE A 56 -7.32 11.99 -9.85
N GLU A 57 -7.92 13.16 -9.70
CA GLU A 57 -7.65 14.38 -10.45
C GLU A 57 -6.44 15.16 -9.92
N ASP A 58 -5.92 14.82 -8.73
CA ASP A 58 -4.77 15.51 -8.16
C ASP A 58 -3.49 15.16 -8.94
N PRO A 59 -2.78 16.14 -9.51
CA PRO A 59 -1.55 15.89 -10.28
C PRO A 59 -0.44 15.23 -9.46
N LYS A 60 -0.49 15.31 -8.12
CA LYS A 60 0.46 14.69 -7.19
C LYS A 60 -0.05 13.35 -6.63
N ALA A 61 -1.18 12.83 -7.10
CA ALA A 61 -1.79 11.61 -6.57
C ALA A 61 -0.82 10.42 -6.56
N VAL A 62 -0.08 10.22 -7.66
CA VAL A 62 0.86 9.11 -7.79
C VAL A 62 2.02 9.23 -6.81
N ASP A 63 2.63 10.42 -6.70
CA ASP A 63 3.75 10.68 -5.78
C ASP A 63 3.33 10.47 -4.32
N TRP A 64 2.12 10.92 -3.98
CA TRP A 64 1.56 10.74 -2.66
C TRP A 64 1.33 9.26 -2.33
N ILE A 65 0.66 8.51 -3.22
CA ILE A 65 0.46 7.06 -3.04
C ILE A 65 1.80 6.35 -2.88
N PHE A 66 2.80 6.71 -3.69
CA PHE A 66 4.14 6.13 -3.60
C PHE A 66 4.77 6.33 -2.21
N VAL A 67 4.67 7.54 -1.63
CA VAL A 67 5.16 7.81 -0.27
C VAL A 67 4.37 7.02 0.78
N LEU A 68 3.04 6.93 0.66
CA LEU A 68 2.21 6.16 1.59
C LEU A 68 2.61 4.69 1.60
N ASP A 69 2.70 4.07 0.42
CA ASP A 69 3.00 2.64 0.29
C ASP A 69 4.44 2.32 0.71
N THR A 70 5.38 3.24 0.46
CA THR A 70 6.77 3.10 0.91
C THR A 70 6.88 3.09 2.44
N LEU A 71 6.05 3.88 3.14
CA LEU A 71 6.14 4.05 4.59
C LEU A 71 5.15 3.18 5.38
N ASN A 72 4.13 2.59 4.74
CA ASN A 72 3.05 1.85 5.40
C ASN A 72 3.56 0.79 6.41
N TYR A 73 4.58 0.03 6.03
CA TYR A 73 5.14 -1.03 6.89
C TYR A 73 5.68 -0.52 8.23
N SER A 74 6.11 0.75 8.30
CA SER A 74 6.70 1.36 9.50
C SER A 74 5.68 1.49 10.65
N PHE A 75 4.39 1.37 10.34
CA PHE A 75 3.31 1.51 11.30
C PHE A 75 2.72 0.18 11.76
N TRP A 76 3.31 -0.94 11.35
CA TRP A 76 2.97 -2.26 11.87
C TRP A 76 3.62 -2.43 13.24
N ASN A 77 2.80 -2.56 14.29
CA ASN A 77 3.27 -2.66 15.67
C ASN A 77 2.87 -3.98 16.32
N LYS A 78 3.69 -4.41 17.28
CA LYS A 78 3.35 -5.54 18.16
C LYS A 78 2.17 -5.15 19.05
N THR A 79 1.40 -6.15 19.47
CA THR A 79 0.30 -5.99 20.43
C THR A 79 0.81 -5.31 21.70
N ASN A 80 0.06 -4.33 22.21
CA ASN A 80 0.34 -3.55 23.44
C ASN A 80 1.48 -2.51 23.37
N CYS A 81 1.99 -2.13 22.20
CA CYS A 81 2.86 -0.97 22.09
C CYS A 81 2.05 0.35 22.01
N PRO A 82 2.54 1.46 22.59
CA PRO A 82 1.97 2.79 22.36
C PRO A 82 1.89 3.08 20.86
N LYS A 83 0.71 3.48 20.38
CA LYS A 83 0.49 3.77 18.97
C LYS A 83 0.65 5.26 18.73
N TRP A 84 1.37 5.61 17.66
CA TRP A 84 1.36 6.97 17.16
C TRP A 84 -0.03 7.29 16.60
N THR A 85 -0.54 8.47 16.94
CA THR A 85 -1.91 8.89 16.63
C THR A 85 -1.92 10.24 15.93
N VAL A 86 -2.70 10.35 14.85
CA VAL A 86 -2.95 11.60 14.14
C VAL A 86 -4.44 11.70 13.88
N ASN A 87 -5.07 12.79 14.33
CA ASN A 87 -6.52 13.02 14.21
C ASN A 87 -7.37 11.82 14.69
N GLY A 88 -6.94 11.14 15.76
CA GLY A 88 -7.64 9.96 16.30
C GLY A 88 -7.36 8.64 15.56
N HIS A 89 -6.67 8.66 14.43
CA HIS A 89 -6.27 7.46 13.69
C HIS A 89 -4.92 6.93 14.15
N THR A 90 -4.68 5.62 13.97
CA THR A 90 -3.39 4.95 14.18
C THR A 90 -3.00 4.18 12.93
N GLY A 91 -1.76 3.68 12.86
CA GLY A 91 -1.34 2.83 11.74
C GLY A 91 -1.26 3.58 10.41
N TYR A 92 -1.63 2.89 9.33
CA TYR A 92 -1.75 3.43 7.98
C TYR A 92 -2.60 4.72 7.91
N PHE A 93 -3.75 4.75 8.59
CA PHE A 93 -4.64 5.92 8.54
C PHE A 93 -4.05 7.15 9.25
N ALA A 94 -3.24 6.97 10.29
CA ALA A 94 -2.50 8.07 10.90
C ALA A 94 -1.47 8.68 9.93
N LEU A 95 -0.77 7.81 9.18
CA LEU A 95 0.15 8.24 8.12
C LEU A 95 -0.61 9.03 7.04
N CYS A 96 -1.75 8.51 6.56
CA CYS A 96 -2.55 9.20 5.55
C CYS A 96 -2.98 10.60 6.03
N ALA A 97 -3.51 10.71 7.25
CA ALA A 97 -3.92 11.98 7.83
C ALA A 97 -2.74 12.96 7.98
N ALA A 98 -1.55 12.47 8.36
CA ALA A 98 -0.36 13.29 8.50
C ALA A 98 0.13 13.84 7.15
N ILE A 99 0.17 13.00 6.11
CA ILE A 99 0.59 13.42 4.77
C ILE A 99 -0.44 14.39 4.16
N LYS A 100 -1.75 14.12 4.28
CA LYS A 100 -2.80 15.05 3.84
C LYS A 100 -2.61 16.43 4.46
N ARG A 101 -2.34 16.48 5.77
CA ARG A 101 -2.08 17.73 6.49
C ARG A 101 -0.84 18.44 5.95
N ALA A 102 0.24 17.72 5.67
CA ALA A 102 1.46 18.31 5.13
C ALA A 102 1.24 18.93 3.74
N ILE A 103 0.48 18.25 2.87
CA ILE A 103 0.17 18.72 1.50
C ILE A 103 -0.77 19.93 1.53
N ASN A 104 -1.78 19.95 2.41
CA ASN A 104 -2.72 21.07 2.46
C ASN A 104 -2.13 22.39 3.01
N VAL A 105 -0.97 22.33 3.68
CA VAL A 105 -0.27 23.51 4.24
C VAL A 105 0.72 24.11 3.23
N SER A 106 1.00 23.41 2.13
CA SER A 106 1.89 23.86 1.04
C SER A 106 1.10 24.38 -0.16
#